data_AF-A0A2A5Y7I6-F1
#
_entry.id   AF-A0A2A5Y7I6-F1
#
_cell.length_a   1.000
_cell.length_b   1.000
_cell.length_c   1.000
_cell.angle_alpha   90.00
_cell.angle_beta   90.00
_cell.angle_gamma   90.00
#
_symmetry.space_group_name_H-M   'P 1'
#
loop_
_entity.id
_entity.type
_entity.pdbx_description
1 polymer ?
#
loop_
_entity_poly.entity_id
_entity_poly.type
_entity_poly.pdbx_seq_one_letter_code
_entity_poly.pdbx_strand_id
1 'polypeptide(L)'
;MNGLFKKVFCVILILVGFSCSQQFRNHGYIPSEEELSIVSVSEDDKDSVIQKLGTPSIGGVLDDGNIYFVQTKVLKNSIRALKPVDRQVLVLSFDENSRLDNIQKFGLEKGKIVILEYRTTPSGLKNMSFLFRLFQNVGGPSAESLLQ
;
A
#
# COMPACT_ATOMS: atom_id res chain seq x y z
N MET A 1 -23.73 32.24 45.34
CA MET A 1 -23.63 30.90 44.70
C MET A 1 -23.37 30.91 43.19
N ASN A 2 -23.63 32.00 42.45
CA ASN A 2 -23.57 32.02 40.98
C ASN A 2 -22.14 31.96 40.40
N GLY A 3 -21.14 32.47 41.12
CA GLY A 3 -19.74 32.51 40.66
C GLY A 3 -19.02 31.16 40.69
N LEU A 4 -19.39 30.27 41.61
CA LEU A 4 -18.80 28.92 41.70
C LEU A 4 -19.33 28.03 40.58
N PHE A 5 -20.65 28.11 40.31
CA PHE A 5 -21.29 27.40 39.20
C PHE A 5 -20.72 27.83 37.83
N LYS A 6 -20.44 29.13 37.65
CA LYS A 6 -19.83 29.65 36.41
C LYS A 6 -18.39 29.16 36.22
N LYS A 7 -17.60 29.03 37.30
CA LYS A 7 -16.23 28.50 37.27
C LYS A 7 -16.22 27.00 36.97
N VAL A 8 -17.11 26.23 37.59
CA VAL A 8 -17.25 24.78 37.33
C VAL A 8 -17.70 24.52 35.89
N PHE A 9 -18.63 25.32 35.37
CA PHE A 9 -19.08 25.21 33.98
C PHE A 9 -17.95 25.52 32.96
N CYS A 10 -17.13 26.54 33.19
CA CYS A 10 -15.96 26.83 32.34
C CYS A 10 -14.90 25.71 32.36
N VAL A 11 -14.64 25.09 33.53
CA VAL A 11 -13.67 23.99 33.63
C VAL A 11 -14.19 22.75 32.89
N ILE A 12 -15.48 22.42 33.00
CA ILE A 12 -16.09 21.31 32.26
C ILE A 12 -16.04 21.56 30.75
N LEU A 13 -16.29 22.78 30.28
CA LEU A 13 -16.28 23.11 28.85
C LEU A 13 -14.88 23.02 28.22
N ILE A 14 -13.81 23.25 28.99
CA ILE A 14 -12.42 23.11 28.54
C ILE A 14 -12.01 21.62 28.44
N LEU A 15 -12.61 20.74 29.25
CA LEU A 15 -12.32 19.29 29.24
C LEU A 15 -12.95 18.52 28.07
N VAL A 16 -13.95 19.07 27.36
CA VAL A 16 -14.62 18.38 26.24
C VAL A 16 -13.95 18.64 24.87
N GLY A 17 -12.83 19.36 24.83
CA GLY A 17 -12.29 19.97 23.61
C GLY A 17 -11.37 19.14 22.70
N PHE A 18 -10.95 17.93 23.06
CA PHE A 18 -9.90 17.22 22.30
C PHE A 18 -10.28 15.78 21.92
N SER A 19 -11.08 15.61 20.86
CA SER A 19 -11.10 14.33 20.14
C SER A 19 -11.33 14.53 18.65
N CYS A 20 -10.36 15.19 17.99
CA CYS A 20 -10.21 15.09 16.55
C CYS A 20 -8.99 14.20 16.27
N SER A 21 -9.17 12.88 16.33
CA SER A 21 -8.12 11.93 15.95
C SER A 21 -8.11 11.77 14.43
N GLN A 22 -6.92 11.91 13.83
CA GLN A 22 -6.74 11.57 12.41
C GLN A 22 -6.84 10.06 12.25
N GLN A 23 -7.85 9.60 11.53
CA GLN A 23 -8.00 8.19 11.20
C GLN A 23 -7.30 7.91 9.86
N PHE A 24 -6.39 6.95 9.84
CA PHE A 24 -5.85 6.42 8.59
C PHE A 24 -6.64 5.18 8.18
N ARG A 25 -6.91 5.04 6.88
CA ARG A 25 -7.47 3.82 6.31
C ARG A 25 -6.49 3.27 5.29
N ASN A 26 -6.16 1.99 5.40
CA ASN A 26 -5.35 1.28 4.43
C ASN A 26 -6.27 0.50 3.50
N HIS A 27 -6.06 0.63 2.20
CA HIS A 27 -6.76 -0.13 1.16
C HIS A 27 -5.74 -1.00 0.44
N GLY A 28 -6.08 -2.26 0.19
CA GLY A 28 -5.13 -3.25 -0.33
C GLY A 28 -4.16 -3.74 0.74
N TYR A 29 -3.13 -4.45 0.30
CA TYR A 29 -2.18 -5.13 1.17
C TYR A 29 -0.81 -5.18 0.51
N ILE A 30 0.23 -4.96 1.32
CA ILE A 30 1.63 -5.23 0.99
C ILE A 30 2.17 -6.06 2.16
N PRO A 31 2.79 -7.23 1.90
CA PRO A 31 3.43 -8.04 2.92
C PRO A 31 4.47 -7.27 3.72
N SER A 32 4.57 -7.56 5.02
CA SER A 32 5.61 -6.98 5.87
C SER A 32 6.98 -7.57 5.56
N GLU A 33 8.05 -6.95 6.06
CA GLU A 33 9.41 -7.48 5.88
C GLU A 33 9.57 -8.88 6.51
N GLU A 34 8.87 -9.14 7.62
CA GLU A 34 8.85 -10.46 8.24
C GLU A 34 8.17 -11.50 7.34
N GLU A 35 7.09 -11.13 6.65
CA GLU A 35 6.43 -12.01 5.68
C GLU A 35 7.27 -12.19 4.41
N LEU A 36 7.97 -11.15 3.95
CA LEU A 36 8.91 -11.28 2.83
C LEU A 36 10.14 -12.12 3.20
N SER A 37 10.46 -12.26 4.48
CA SER A 37 11.61 -13.05 4.93
C SER A 37 11.44 -14.57 4.72
N ILE A 38 10.19 -15.06 4.69
CA ILE A 38 9.89 -16.49 4.45
C ILE A 38 9.90 -16.87 2.96
N VAL A 39 10.09 -15.89 2.08
CA VAL A 39 10.21 -16.07 0.64
C VAL A 39 11.68 -16.06 0.22
N SER A 40 12.09 -17.11 -0.50
CA SER A 40 13.45 -17.36 -0.97
C SER A 40 13.62 -16.95 -2.44
N VAL A 41 14.49 -15.97 -2.68
CA VAL A 41 14.93 -15.61 -4.04
C VAL A 41 15.69 -16.79 -4.67
N SER A 42 15.50 -16.97 -5.97
CA SER A 42 16.01 -18.05 -6.82
C SER A 42 15.45 -19.47 -6.54
N GLU A 43 14.64 -19.63 -5.49
CA GLU A 43 14.05 -20.93 -5.11
C GLU A 43 12.53 -20.95 -5.29
N ASP A 44 11.84 -19.94 -4.75
CA ASP A 44 10.38 -19.91 -4.79
C ASP A 44 9.85 -19.59 -6.19
N ASP A 45 8.79 -20.28 -6.59
CA ASP A 45 7.98 -19.93 -7.75
C ASP A 45 6.72 -19.17 -7.33
N LYS A 46 5.92 -18.77 -8.32
CA LYS A 46 4.71 -17.95 -8.10
C LYS A 46 3.72 -18.63 -7.17
N ASP A 47 3.50 -19.93 -7.33
CA ASP A 47 2.54 -20.67 -6.52
C ASP A 47 3.01 -20.77 -5.07
N SER A 48 4.30 -21.04 -4.85
CA SER A 48 4.90 -20.99 -3.51
C SER A 48 4.75 -19.60 -2.86
N VAL A 49 5.02 -18.53 -3.62
CA VAL A 49 4.86 -17.15 -3.13
C VAL A 49 3.42 -16.85 -2.75
N ILE A 50 2.44 -17.23 -3.57
CA ILE A 50 1.02 -17.02 -3.29
C ILE A 50 0.55 -17.85 -2.10
N GLN A 51 1.07 -19.07 -1.91
CA GLN A 51 0.78 -19.88 -0.73
C GLN A 51 1.33 -19.25 0.55
N LYS A 52 2.52 -18.63 0.48
CA LYS A 52 3.20 -18.00 1.62
C LYS A 52 2.62 -16.63 1.98
N LEU A 53 2.38 -15.78 0.98
CA LEU A 53 1.99 -14.37 1.15
C LEU A 53 0.50 -14.09 0.90
N GLY A 54 -0.23 -15.08 0.38
CA GLY A 54 -1.60 -14.91 -0.09
C GLY A 54 -1.69 -14.24 -1.47
N THR A 55 -2.91 -14.15 -1.98
CA THR A 55 -3.18 -13.50 -3.27
C THR A 55 -3.30 -11.99 -3.10
N PRO A 56 -2.65 -11.17 -3.96
CA PRO A 56 -2.82 -9.73 -3.92
C PRO A 56 -4.30 -9.33 -4.09
N SER A 57 -4.79 -8.49 -3.20
CA SER A 57 -6.15 -7.92 -3.31
C SER A 57 -6.27 -6.87 -4.43
N ILE A 58 -5.16 -6.22 -4.78
CA ILE A 58 -5.03 -5.20 -5.81
C ILE A 58 -3.66 -5.39 -6.48
N GLY A 59 -3.60 -5.34 -7.82
CA GLY A 59 -2.39 -5.55 -8.61
C GLY A 59 -2.42 -6.87 -9.38
N GLY A 60 -2.50 -7.98 -8.65
CA GLY A 60 -2.67 -9.32 -9.22
C GLY A 60 -1.41 -9.89 -9.89
N VAL A 61 -1.57 -11.02 -10.58
CA VAL A 61 -0.56 -11.62 -11.47
C VAL A 61 -0.88 -11.18 -12.89
N LEU A 62 0.09 -10.62 -13.60
CA LEU A 62 -0.12 -10.09 -14.95
C LEU A 62 0.55 -10.95 -16.03
N ASP A 63 0.29 -10.58 -17.28
CA ASP A 63 0.89 -11.18 -18.47
C ASP A 63 2.42 -11.12 -18.50
N ASP A 64 3.04 -10.15 -17.80
CA ASP A 64 4.50 -10.07 -17.67
C ASP A 64 5.07 -11.12 -16.69
N GLY A 65 4.19 -11.88 -16.04
CA GLY A 65 4.52 -12.95 -15.12
C GLY A 65 4.88 -12.47 -13.71
N ASN A 66 4.83 -11.17 -13.42
CA ASN A 66 5.16 -10.64 -12.10
C ASN A 66 3.94 -10.59 -11.18
N ILE A 67 4.19 -10.57 -9.88
CA ILE A 67 3.13 -10.44 -8.85
C ILE A 67 3.20 -9.02 -8.27
N TYR A 68 2.05 -8.35 -8.25
CA TYR A 68 1.93 -6.97 -7.81
C TYR A 68 1.04 -6.89 -6.57
N PHE A 69 1.61 -6.41 -5.46
CA PHE A 69 0.88 -6.06 -4.25
C PHE A 69 0.78 -4.54 -4.15
N VAL A 70 -0.43 -4.04 -3.88
CA VAL A 70 -0.69 -2.60 -3.83
C VAL A 70 -1.35 -2.24 -2.52
N GLN A 71 -0.82 -1.21 -1.86
CA GLN A 71 -1.42 -0.62 -0.67
C GLN A 71 -1.58 0.89 -0.88
N THR A 72 -2.72 1.43 -0.44
CA THR A 72 -2.97 2.87 -0.40
C THR A 72 -3.38 3.29 1.00
N LYS A 73 -2.62 4.22 1.57
CA LYS A 73 -2.90 4.88 2.84
C LYS A 73 -3.67 6.17 2.57
N VAL A 74 -4.89 6.22 3.08
CA VAL A 74 -5.79 7.36 2.91
C VAL A 74 -5.98 8.05 4.25
N LEU A 75 -5.75 9.36 4.28
CA LEU A 75 -6.05 10.16 5.45
C LEU A 75 -7.53 10.52 5.43
N LYS A 76 -8.26 10.00 6.43
CA LYS A 76 -9.65 10.36 6.67
C LYS A 76 -9.66 11.61 7.54
N ASN A 77 -9.71 12.78 6.90
CA ASN A 77 -10.03 14.02 7.59
C ASN A 77 -11.56 14.13 7.73
N SER A 78 -12.06 14.35 8.95
CA SER A 78 -13.50 14.43 9.25
C SER A 78 -14.25 15.58 8.55
N ILE A 79 -13.52 16.58 8.03
CA ILE A 79 -14.09 17.81 7.43
C ILE A 79 -13.76 17.93 5.92
N ARG A 80 -12.91 17.07 5.35
CA ARG A 80 -12.47 17.19 3.94
C ARG A 80 -12.49 15.84 3.24
N ALA A 81 -12.67 15.84 1.91
CA ALA A 81 -12.62 14.65 1.08
C ALA A 81 -11.35 13.82 1.36
N LEU A 82 -11.49 12.49 1.38
CA LEU A 82 -10.40 11.53 1.56
C LEU A 82 -9.31 11.83 0.52
N LYS A 83 -8.11 12.17 0.97
CA LYS A 83 -6.94 12.34 0.11
C LYS A 83 -6.02 11.13 0.27
N PRO A 84 -5.66 10.43 -0.82
CA PRO A 84 -4.58 9.45 -0.81
C PRO A 84 -3.33 10.18 -0.33
N VAL A 85 -2.73 9.68 0.75
CA VAL A 85 -1.52 10.28 1.34
C VAL A 85 -0.29 9.53 0.88
N ASP A 86 -0.41 8.21 0.77
CA ASP A 86 0.67 7.36 0.32
C ASP A 86 0.10 6.18 -0.46
N ARG A 87 0.76 5.82 -1.55
CA ARG A 87 0.46 4.61 -2.31
C ARG A 87 1.78 3.94 -2.60
N GLN A 88 1.82 2.65 -2.33
CA GLN A 88 3.00 1.83 -2.54
C GLN A 88 2.62 0.64 -3.41
N VAL A 89 3.59 0.18 -4.20
CA VAL A 89 3.48 -1.01 -5.02
C VAL A 89 4.70 -1.88 -4.75
N LEU A 90 4.48 -3.11 -4.29
CA LEU A 90 5.51 -4.12 -4.20
C LEU A 90 5.41 -5.03 -5.43
N VAL A 91 6.54 -5.23 -6.12
CA VAL A 91 6.66 -6.07 -7.30
C VAL A 91 7.59 -7.23 -6.98
N LEU A 92 7.08 -8.45 -7.12
CA LEU A 92 7.88 -9.67 -7.15
C LEU A 92 8.08 -10.08 -8.61
N SER A 93 9.32 -10.07 -9.06
CA SER A 93 9.69 -10.39 -10.44
C SER A 93 10.21 -11.80 -10.57
N PHE A 94 9.86 -12.49 -11.65
CA PHE A 94 10.26 -13.88 -11.88
C PHE A 94 11.15 -14.00 -13.13
N ASP A 95 12.12 -14.91 -13.08
CA ASP A 95 13.00 -15.22 -14.19
C ASP A 95 12.31 -16.11 -15.25
N GLU A 96 13.04 -16.46 -16.29
CA GLU A 96 12.55 -17.33 -17.38
C GLU A 96 12.24 -18.76 -16.91
N ASN A 97 12.83 -19.19 -15.80
CA ASN A 97 12.58 -20.48 -15.16
C ASN A 97 11.42 -20.43 -14.15
N SER A 98 10.68 -19.32 -14.10
CA SER A 98 9.59 -19.06 -13.15
C SER A 98 10.03 -19.05 -11.68
N ARG A 99 11.29 -18.71 -11.40
CA ARG A 99 11.83 -18.53 -10.04
C ARG A 99 11.86 -17.05 -9.69
N LEU A 100 11.62 -16.75 -8.42
CA LEU A 100 11.67 -15.38 -7.92
C LEU A 100 13.07 -14.80 -8.10
N ASP A 101 13.19 -13.72 -8.86
CA ASP A 101 14.46 -13.05 -9.16
C ASP A 101 14.65 -11.80 -8.30
N ASN A 102 13.57 -11.02 -8.12
CA ASN A 102 13.68 -9.70 -7.50
C ASN A 102 12.43 -9.31 -6.72
N ILE A 103 12.64 -8.51 -5.68
CA ILE A 103 11.59 -7.90 -4.85
C ILE A 103 11.89 -6.41 -4.80
N GLN A 104 10.95 -5.59 -5.27
CA GLN A 104 11.11 -4.14 -5.34
C GLN A 104 9.85 -3.43 -4.82
N LYS A 105 10.03 -2.43 -3.97
CA LYS A 105 8.96 -1.59 -3.42
C LYS A 105 9.06 -0.20 -4.04
N PHE A 106 7.95 0.28 -4.58
CA PHE A 106 7.83 1.56 -5.26
C PHE A 106 6.88 2.48 -4.51
N GLY A 107 7.17 3.77 -4.56
CA GLY A 107 6.31 4.83 -4.05
C GLY A 107 6.23 6.02 -5.01
N LEU A 108 5.51 7.07 -4.59
CA LEU A 108 5.44 8.33 -5.31
C LEU A 108 6.07 9.45 -4.51
N GLU A 109 7.09 10.08 -5.08
CA GLU A 109 7.67 11.32 -4.56
C GLU A 109 7.50 12.44 -5.59
N LYS A 110 6.81 13.51 -5.19
CA LYS A 110 6.54 14.68 -6.06
C LYS A 110 5.97 14.29 -7.44
N GLY A 111 5.12 13.26 -7.48
CA GLY A 111 4.49 12.75 -8.70
C GLY A 111 5.40 11.88 -9.58
N LYS A 112 6.61 11.54 -9.11
CA LYS A 112 7.53 10.63 -9.78
C LYS A 112 7.58 9.31 -9.03
N ILE A 113 7.61 8.20 -9.76
CA ILE A 113 7.82 6.88 -9.18
C ILE A 113 9.26 6.80 -8.69
N VAL A 114 9.43 6.37 -7.44
CA VAL A 114 10.75 6.13 -6.83
C VAL A 114 10.80 4.71 -6.28
N ILE A 115 11.99 4.12 -6.29
CA ILE A 115 12.25 2.85 -5.60
C ILE A 115 12.47 3.19 -4.12
N LEU A 116 11.63 2.64 -3.26
CA LEU A 116 11.74 2.77 -1.81
C LEU A 116 12.67 1.71 -1.22
N GLU A 117 12.61 0.49 -1.78
CA GLU A 117 13.34 -0.66 -1.26
C GLU A 117 13.55 -1.71 -2.36
N TYR A 118 14.65 -2.44 -2.29
CA TYR A 118 14.93 -3.58 -3.15
C TYR A 118 15.77 -4.61 -2.40
N ARG A 119 15.53 -5.90 -2.67
CA ARG A 119 16.29 -7.01 -2.05
C ARG A 119 17.41 -7.55 -2.94
N THR A 120 17.22 -7.49 -4.25
CA THR A 120 18.21 -7.89 -5.26
C THR A 120 18.60 -6.69 -6.12
N THR A 121 19.72 -6.79 -6.84
CA THR A 121 20.19 -5.76 -7.77
C THR A 121 19.04 -5.19 -8.60
N PRO A 122 18.94 -3.86 -8.77
CA PRO A 122 17.89 -3.26 -9.59
C PRO A 122 17.95 -3.76 -11.03
N SER A 123 17.16 -4.78 -11.36
CA SER A 123 16.81 -5.13 -12.73
C SER A 123 15.71 -4.18 -13.20
N GLY A 124 15.73 -3.83 -14.49
CA GLY A 124 14.68 -3.00 -15.07
C GLY A 124 13.35 -3.74 -15.02
N LEU A 125 12.30 -3.07 -14.54
CA LEU A 125 10.95 -3.62 -14.60
C LEU A 125 10.52 -3.82 -16.06
N LYS A 126 10.09 -5.03 -16.40
CA LYS A 126 9.60 -5.37 -17.75
C LYS A 126 8.40 -4.51 -18.17
N ASN A 127 7.54 -4.09 -17.23
CA ASN A 127 6.30 -3.36 -17.54
C ASN A 127 6.11 -2.07 -16.71
N MET A 128 6.87 -1.03 -17.04
CA MET A 128 6.76 0.28 -16.38
C MET A 128 5.39 0.93 -16.59
N SER A 129 4.76 0.73 -17.76
CA SER A 129 3.44 1.27 -18.10
C SER A 129 2.36 0.77 -17.14
N PHE A 130 2.40 -0.51 -16.76
CA PHE A 130 1.47 -1.04 -15.77
C PHE A 130 1.72 -0.47 -14.37
N LEU A 131 2.98 -0.36 -13.96
CA LEU A 131 3.32 0.30 -12.69
C LEU A 131 2.74 1.72 -12.63
N PHE A 132 2.87 2.50 -13.72
CA PHE A 132 2.24 3.81 -13.82
C PHE A 132 0.72 3.74 -13.69
N ARG A 133 0.05 2.78 -14.35
CA ARG A 133 -1.41 2.58 -14.22
C ARG A 133 -1.81 2.28 -12.78
N LEU A 134 -1.05 1.44 -12.06
CA LEU A 134 -1.29 1.16 -10.65
C LEU A 134 -1.21 2.41 -9.80
N PHE A 135 -0.29 3.33 -10.08
CA PHE A 135 -0.19 4.59 -9.34
C PHE A 135 -1.25 5.62 -9.72
N GLN A 136 -1.70 5.65 -10.97
CA GLN A 136 -2.72 6.60 -11.43
C GLN A 136 -4.15 6.22 -11.01
N ASN A 137 -4.43 4.93 -10.81
CA ASN A 137 -5.77 4.46 -10.50
C ASN A 137 -6.05 4.52 -8.99
N VAL A 138 -6.30 5.73 -8.48
CA VAL A 138 -6.51 5.99 -7.04
C VAL A 138 -7.95 5.76 -6.58
N GLY A 139 -8.79 5.10 -7.41
CA GLY A 139 -10.23 4.99 -7.17
C GLY A 139 -11.02 3.81 -7.76
N GLY A 140 -10.43 2.78 -8.40
CA GLY A 140 -11.22 1.59 -8.81
C GLY A 140 -10.45 0.53 -9.60
N PRO A 141 -11.12 -0.48 -10.20
CA PRO A 141 -12.08 -1.46 -9.64
C PRO A 141 -11.32 -2.70 -9.10
N SER A 142 -12.00 -3.71 -8.57
CA SER A 142 -11.42 -5.02 -8.24
C SER A 142 -10.74 -5.66 -9.46
N ALA A 143 -9.78 -6.59 -9.21
CA ALA A 143 -8.93 -7.24 -10.21
C ALA A 143 -9.64 -7.68 -11.52
N GLU A 144 -10.93 -8.01 -11.45
CA GLU A 144 -11.83 -8.29 -12.57
C GLU A 144 -11.82 -7.27 -13.72
N SER A 145 -11.66 -5.97 -13.45
CA SER A 145 -11.67 -4.94 -14.51
C SER A 145 -10.31 -4.69 -15.16
N LEU A 146 -9.25 -5.39 -14.72
CA LEU A 146 -7.89 -5.21 -15.23
C LEU A 146 -7.48 -6.28 -16.27
N LEU A 147 -8.35 -7.27 -16.52
CA LEU A 147 -8.15 -8.38 -17.47
C LEU A 147 -8.88 -8.20 -18.82
N GLN A 148 -9.32 -6.98 -19.16
CA GLN A 148 -9.91 -6.64 -20.46
C GLN A 148 -8.98 -5.80 -21.32
#